data_AF-A0A6N2RCF1-F1
#
_entry.id   AF-A0A6N2RCF1-F1
#
_cell.length_a   1.000
_cell.length_b   1.000
_cell.length_c   1.000
_cell.angle_alpha   90.00
_cell.angle_beta   90.00
_cell.angle_gamma   90.00
#
_symmetry.space_group_name_H-M   'P 1'
#
loop_
_entity.id
_entity.type
_entity.pdbx_description
1 polymer ?
#
loop_
_entity_poly.entity_id
_entity_poly.type
_entity_poly.pdbx_seq_one_letter_code
_entity_poly.pdbx_strand_id
1 'polypeptide(L)'
;MLLKNKVVMKICVFGALLACPCRVTAEEEGPMQGLKIESKTHKYSADYHIAKEEGQNPDEDEDKKRTCVGMGEKVTLTLTGKKALIGEDEDIRWSLADGAHLGSFEGITDGKRKVTLSINEDLGPKTVGNNHTIKVWAYGSKTQQMPDKPLKLEVCIPTHITGKHRKKEGGGRGMIADAEKFPGFPTDEAQDRGKPGASAQLELTIHPTKVNFQNIHVIEKDADASDKTFPPLGGRHRPGETWSQIDPGNRVIDTIAWKKTMNEVKAGLSPDAPEQKWDWACKRYVQSILHRDVYMLNTVTQSFKVRWTDPRTRKAVHAWISKFECQVERDSQQGTHAFSPQDNK
;
A
#
# COMPACT_ATOMS: atom_id res chain seq x y z
N MET A 1 -82.51 -26.63 -45.97
CA MET A 1 -81.91 -26.73 -44.63
C MET A 1 -80.56 -27.43 -44.76
N LEU A 2 -79.49 -26.69 -44.42
CA LEU A 2 -78.16 -27.07 -43.94
C LEU A 2 -77.37 -28.26 -44.55
N LEU A 3 -76.21 -27.86 -45.08
CA LEU A 3 -75.00 -28.57 -45.47
C LEU A 3 -74.47 -29.61 -44.45
N LYS A 4 -73.81 -30.66 -44.95
CA LYS A 4 -72.33 -30.81 -44.90
C LYS A 4 -71.86 -32.04 -45.69
N ASN A 5 -71.17 -31.78 -46.80
CA ASN A 5 -70.43 -32.77 -47.60
C ASN A 5 -69.10 -33.15 -46.93
N LYS A 6 -68.83 -34.45 -46.83
CA LYS A 6 -67.51 -35.05 -46.68
C LYS A 6 -67.05 -35.51 -48.05
N VAL A 7 -65.91 -35.05 -48.54
CA VAL A 7 -65.17 -35.74 -49.62
C VAL A 7 -63.68 -35.70 -49.30
N VAL A 8 -63.11 -36.90 -49.25
CA VAL A 8 -61.69 -37.23 -49.15
C VAL A 8 -61.08 -37.06 -50.55
N MET A 9 -59.87 -36.50 -50.67
CA MET A 9 -59.06 -36.79 -51.85
C MET A 9 -57.55 -36.63 -51.62
N LYS A 10 -56.83 -37.71 -51.96
CA LYS A 10 -55.38 -37.80 -52.15
C LYS A 10 -54.90 -36.78 -53.17
N ILE A 11 -53.75 -36.16 -52.94
CA ILE A 11 -52.96 -35.52 -54.01
C ILE A 11 -51.49 -35.94 -53.86
N CYS A 12 -51.00 -36.54 -54.95
CA CYS A 12 -49.62 -36.95 -55.19
C CYS A 12 -48.71 -35.74 -55.46
N VAL A 13 -47.44 -35.89 -55.07
CA VAL A 13 -46.32 -34.98 -55.35
C VAL A 13 -45.76 -35.25 -56.75
N PHE A 14 -45.45 -34.21 -57.54
CA PHE A 14 -44.33 -34.20 -58.51
C PHE A 14 -44.03 -32.77 -59.01
N GLY A 15 -42.74 -32.40 -59.07
CA GLY A 15 -42.20 -31.45 -60.04
C GLY A 15 -41.78 -30.06 -59.53
N ALA A 16 -40.46 -29.84 -59.45
CA ALA A 16 -39.79 -28.64 -58.98
C ALA A 16 -39.67 -27.51 -60.03
N LEU A 17 -39.56 -26.25 -59.59
CA LEU A 17 -38.69 -25.22 -60.19
C LEU A 17 -38.47 -24.02 -59.24
N LEU A 18 -37.22 -23.56 -59.22
CA LEU A 18 -36.54 -22.71 -58.23
C LEU A 18 -36.98 -21.23 -58.20
N ALA A 19 -37.04 -20.66 -56.99
CA ALA A 19 -36.66 -19.27 -56.69
C ALA A 19 -36.37 -19.09 -55.18
N CYS A 20 -35.10 -18.88 -54.80
CA CYS A 20 -34.70 -18.12 -53.59
C CYS A 20 -35.07 -16.63 -53.79
N PRO A 21 -35.15 -15.75 -52.77
CA PRO A 21 -34.63 -15.80 -51.39
C PRO A 21 -35.73 -15.43 -50.34
N CYS A 22 -35.61 -15.55 -49.02
CA CYS A 22 -34.67 -14.95 -48.09
C CYS A 22 -34.68 -15.81 -46.83
N ARG A 23 -33.51 -16.27 -46.40
CA ARG A 23 -33.33 -16.64 -45.00
C ARG A 23 -33.42 -15.35 -44.21
N VAL A 24 -34.52 -15.16 -43.48
CA VAL A 24 -34.46 -14.37 -42.25
C VAL A 24 -33.56 -15.18 -41.32
N THR A 25 -32.25 -14.94 -41.38
CA THR A 25 -31.41 -15.24 -40.24
C THR A 25 -31.91 -14.29 -39.17
N ALA A 26 -32.77 -14.79 -38.28
CA ALA A 26 -32.82 -14.23 -36.94
C ALA A 26 -31.38 -14.27 -36.47
N GLU A 27 -30.74 -13.10 -36.42
CA GLU A 27 -29.55 -12.93 -35.60
C GLU A 27 -29.98 -13.44 -34.23
N GLU A 28 -29.44 -14.59 -33.82
CA GLU A 28 -29.52 -14.99 -32.43
C GLU A 28 -28.94 -13.82 -31.64
N GLU A 29 -29.83 -13.03 -31.05
CA GLU A 29 -29.48 -12.09 -30.02
C GLU A 29 -28.89 -12.92 -28.89
N GLY A 30 -27.56 -13.11 -28.92
CA GLY A 30 -26.81 -13.53 -27.76
C GLY A 30 -27.24 -12.69 -26.56
N PRO A 31 -27.23 -13.26 -25.34
CA PRO A 31 -27.87 -12.66 -24.17
C PRO A 31 -27.54 -11.17 -24.10
N MET A 32 -28.57 -10.32 -24.08
CA MET A 32 -28.43 -8.86 -24.00
C MET A 32 -27.43 -8.51 -22.90
N GLN A 33 -26.20 -8.13 -23.27
CA GLN A 33 -25.25 -7.58 -22.31
C GLN A 33 -25.85 -6.30 -21.75
N GLY A 34 -26.29 -6.37 -20.49
CA GLY A 34 -26.80 -5.24 -19.73
C GLY A 34 -25.74 -4.15 -19.51
N LEU A 35 -26.16 -3.02 -18.95
CA LEU A 35 -25.24 -1.95 -18.54
C LEU A 35 -24.25 -2.47 -17.50
N LYS A 36 -22.99 -2.07 -17.63
CA LYS A 36 -21.92 -2.43 -16.70
C LYS A 36 -21.08 -1.20 -16.37
N ILE A 37 -20.57 -1.16 -15.15
CA ILE A 37 -19.55 -0.19 -14.75
C ILE A 37 -18.22 -0.94 -14.67
N GLU A 38 -17.24 -0.47 -15.43
CA GLU A 38 -15.86 -0.95 -15.37
C GLU A 38 -15.02 0.02 -14.56
N SER A 39 -14.18 -0.51 -13.67
CA SER A 39 -13.24 0.25 -12.86
C SER A 39 -11.81 0.00 -13.30
N LYS A 40 -11.00 1.07 -13.33
CA LYS A 40 -9.56 1.00 -13.51
C LYS A 40 -8.84 1.95 -12.56
N THR A 41 -8.03 1.44 -11.63
CA THR A 41 -7.21 2.29 -10.75
C THR A 41 -6.16 3.04 -11.55
N HIS A 42 -5.82 4.25 -11.10
CA HIS A 42 -4.81 5.08 -11.79
C HIS A 42 -3.39 4.54 -11.54
N LYS A 43 -3.14 4.01 -10.33
CA LYS A 43 -1.87 3.40 -9.93
C LYS A 43 -2.02 1.89 -9.78
N TYR A 44 -0.92 1.17 -9.98
CA TYR A 44 -0.85 -0.25 -9.65
C TYR A 44 -0.84 -0.45 -8.14
N SER A 45 -1.28 -1.62 -7.67
CA SER A 45 -1.12 -1.99 -6.26
C SER A 45 0.37 -2.08 -5.87
N ALA A 46 0.66 -2.05 -4.57
CA ALA A 46 2.01 -2.33 -4.11
C ALA A 46 2.44 -3.77 -4.44
N ASP A 47 1.54 -4.75 -4.39
CA ASP A 47 1.80 -6.14 -4.78
C ASP A 47 2.34 -6.24 -6.21
N TYR A 48 1.77 -5.49 -7.15
CA TYR A 48 2.27 -5.43 -8.53
C TYR A 48 3.73 -4.97 -8.59
N HIS A 49 4.08 -3.92 -7.85
CA HIS A 49 5.44 -3.39 -7.82
C HIS A 49 6.42 -4.35 -7.15
N ILE A 50 6.03 -4.92 -6.02
CA ILE A 50 6.81 -5.93 -5.28
C ILE A 50 7.09 -7.14 -6.18
N ALA A 51 6.06 -7.66 -6.85
CA ALA A 51 6.18 -8.81 -7.75
C ALA A 51 7.13 -8.54 -8.94
N LYS A 52 7.05 -7.35 -9.56
CA LYS A 52 7.96 -6.94 -10.63
C LYS A 52 9.42 -6.88 -10.17
N GLU A 53 9.67 -6.34 -8.98
CA GLU A 53 11.02 -6.30 -8.37
C GLU A 53 11.57 -7.70 -8.06
N GLU A 54 10.68 -8.63 -7.70
CA GLU A 54 11.02 -10.06 -7.49
C GLU A 54 11.18 -10.85 -8.80
N GLY A 55 11.14 -10.17 -9.96
CA GLY A 55 11.32 -10.79 -11.27
C GLY A 55 10.10 -11.54 -11.80
N GLN A 56 8.94 -11.37 -11.16
CA GLN A 56 7.68 -11.92 -11.66
C GLN A 56 7.10 -11.05 -12.78
N ASN A 57 6.15 -11.59 -13.53
CA ASN A 57 5.45 -10.86 -14.58
C ASN A 57 3.94 -10.76 -14.27
N PRO A 58 3.53 -9.95 -13.26
CA PRO A 58 2.13 -9.74 -12.94
C PRO A 58 1.40 -9.05 -14.09
N ASP A 59 0.11 -9.38 -14.25
CA ASP A 59 -0.75 -8.80 -15.28
C ASP A 59 -1.15 -7.36 -14.91
N GLU A 60 -0.77 -6.42 -15.76
CA GLU A 60 -1.01 -4.99 -15.58
C GLU A 60 -2.47 -4.58 -15.62
N ASP A 61 -3.24 -5.21 -16.52
CA ASP A 61 -4.63 -4.85 -16.73
C ASP A 61 -5.51 -5.47 -15.65
N GLU A 62 -5.20 -6.70 -15.20
CA GLU A 62 -5.90 -7.33 -14.09
C GLU A 62 -5.62 -6.63 -12.76
N ASP A 63 -4.38 -6.21 -12.47
CA ASP A 63 -4.08 -5.45 -11.25
C ASP A 63 -4.89 -4.16 -11.17
N LYS A 64 -4.96 -3.41 -12.28
CA LYS A 64 -5.71 -2.14 -12.30
C LYS A 64 -7.22 -2.33 -12.26
N LYS A 65 -7.76 -3.51 -12.58
CA LYS A 65 -9.20 -3.82 -12.49
C LYS A 65 -9.65 -4.19 -11.06
N ARG A 66 -8.73 -4.27 -10.09
CA ARG A 66 -9.04 -4.59 -8.69
C ARG A 66 -10.12 -3.67 -8.10
N THR A 67 -10.90 -4.22 -7.17
CA THR A 67 -12.00 -3.53 -6.50
C THR A 67 -11.67 -3.10 -5.07
N CYS A 68 -10.57 -3.54 -4.46
CA CYS A 68 -10.04 -2.91 -3.24
C CYS A 68 -9.12 -1.77 -3.64
N VAL A 69 -9.32 -0.61 -3.04
CA VAL A 69 -8.65 0.67 -3.35
C VAL A 69 -8.17 1.34 -2.07
N GLY A 70 -6.95 1.84 -2.09
CA GLY A 70 -6.32 2.49 -0.94
C GLY A 70 -6.87 3.89 -0.69
N MET A 71 -6.79 4.36 0.55
CA MET A 71 -6.98 5.78 0.84
C MET A 71 -6.04 6.65 0.01
N GLY A 72 -6.57 7.75 -0.53
CA GLY A 72 -5.85 8.62 -1.47
C GLY A 72 -5.77 8.12 -2.92
N GLU A 73 -6.23 6.91 -3.24
CA GLU A 73 -6.24 6.41 -4.62
C GLU A 73 -7.30 7.11 -5.49
N LYS A 74 -7.09 7.03 -6.81
CA LYS A 74 -8.05 7.46 -7.83
C LYS A 74 -8.44 6.29 -8.73
N VAL A 75 -9.72 6.23 -9.07
CA VAL A 75 -10.30 5.18 -9.90
C VAL A 75 -11.04 5.82 -11.07
N THR A 76 -10.71 5.38 -12.28
CA THR A 76 -11.52 5.67 -13.45
C THR A 76 -12.70 4.70 -13.47
N LEU A 77 -13.91 5.22 -13.58
CA LEU A 77 -15.13 4.44 -13.80
C LEU A 77 -15.67 4.71 -15.19
N THR A 78 -15.99 3.65 -15.93
CA THR A 78 -16.52 3.73 -17.30
C THR A 78 -17.85 2.99 -17.37
N LEU A 79 -18.89 3.67 -17.84
CA LEU A 79 -20.17 3.03 -18.14
C LEU A 79 -20.09 2.39 -19.53
N THR A 80 -20.25 1.06 -19.58
CA THR A 80 -20.24 0.25 -20.81
C THR A 80 -21.57 -0.48 -20.99
N GLY A 81 -21.87 -0.87 -22.22
CA GLY A 81 -23.14 -1.51 -22.60
C GLY A 81 -23.62 -1.09 -23.99
N LYS A 82 -24.70 -1.70 -24.48
CA LYS A 82 -25.29 -1.34 -25.79
C LYS A 82 -25.70 0.13 -25.79
N LYS A 83 -25.43 0.85 -26.89
CA LYS A 83 -25.79 2.28 -27.05
C LYS A 83 -27.27 2.53 -26.79
N ALA A 84 -28.15 1.61 -27.20
CA ALA A 84 -29.58 1.68 -26.95
C ALA A 84 -29.97 1.70 -25.45
N LEU A 85 -29.17 1.05 -24.58
CA LEU A 85 -29.40 1.03 -23.13
C LEU A 85 -28.83 2.27 -22.44
N ILE A 86 -27.68 2.75 -22.92
CA ILE A 86 -27.02 3.95 -22.37
C ILE A 86 -27.78 5.22 -22.77
N GLY A 87 -28.30 5.27 -23.99
CA GLY A 87 -28.86 6.48 -24.58
C GLY A 87 -27.80 7.48 -25.01
N GLU A 88 -28.19 8.75 -25.04
CA GLU A 88 -27.32 9.89 -25.34
C GLU A 88 -26.47 10.27 -24.11
N ASP A 89 -25.27 10.77 -24.34
CA ASP A 89 -24.30 11.03 -23.27
C ASP A 89 -24.86 11.98 -22.21
N GLU A 90 -25.57 13.03 -22.62
CA GLU A 90 -26.19 14.08 -21.78
C GLU A 90 -27.10 13.53 -20.68
N ASP A 91 -27.66 12.34 -20.92
CA ASP A 91 -28.59 11.68 -20.01
C ASP A 91 -27.88 10.85 -18.92
N ILE A 92 -26.56 10.64 -19.01
CA ILE A 92 -25.82 9.83 -18.03
C ILE A 92 -25.74 10.56 -16.69
N ARG A 93 -26.06 9.83 -15.61
CA ARG A 93 -25.93 10.27 -14.22
C ARG A 93 -25.17 9.24 -13.39
N TRP A 94 -24.33 9.73 -12.47
CA TRP A 94 -23.53 8.93 -11.56
C TRP A 94 -23.95 9.21 -10.11
N SER A 95 -23.93 8.18 -9.27
CA SER A 95 -24.29 8.31 -7.85
C SER A 95 -23.48 7.38 -6.97
N LEU A 96 -23.15 7.88 -5.78
CA LEU A 96 -22.61 7.10 -4.67
C LEU A 96 -23.76 6.81 -3.70
N ALA A 97 -24.43 5.67 -3.87
CA ALA A 97 -25.58 5.33 -3.02
C ALA A 97 -25.16 4.96 -1.59
N ASP A 98 -23.90 4.56 -1.40
CA ASP A 98 -23.32 4.23 -0.11
C ASP A 98 -21.82 4.52 -0.15
N GLY A 99 -21.22 4.85 1.00
CA GLY A 99 -19.80 5.15 1.12
C GLY A 99 -19.37 6.55 0.65
N ALA A 100 -20.29 7.51 0.51
CA ALA A 100 -19.95 8.88 0.10
C ALA A 100 -19.00 9.63 1.07
N HIS A 101 -18.87 9.16 2.31
CA HIS A 101 -17.88 9.65 3.28
C HIS A 101 -16.46 9.11 3.02
N LEU A 102 -16.32 8.09 2.17
CA LEU A 102 -15.04 7.47 1.81
C LEU A 102 -14.40 8.08 0.56
N GLY A 103 -15.17 8.78 -0.26
CA GLY A 103 -14.68 9.36 -1.50
C GLY A 103 -15.74 10.13 -2.27
N SER A 104 -15.30 10.84 -3.31
CA SER A 104 -16.15 11.70 -4.13
C SER A 104 -15.71 11.72 -5.58
N PHE A 105 -16.64 12.01 -6.49
CA PHE A 105 -16.29 12.22 -7.90
C PHE A 105 -15.51 13.51 -8.09
N GLU A 106 -14.56 13.49 -9.02
CA GLU A 106 -13.82 14.69 -9.44
C GLU A 106 -14.55 15.40 -10.60
N GLY A 107 -14.83 16.69 -10.41
CA GLY A 107 -15.43 17.54 -11.44
C GLY A 107 -16.88 17.20 -11.76
N ILE A 108 -17.33 17.59 -12.96
CA ILE A 108 -18.71 17.39 -13.43
C ILE A 108 -18.84 15.96 -13.98
N THR A 109 -19.76 15.18 -13.39
CA THR A 109 -20.05 13.80 -13.80
C THR A 109 -21.22 13.68 -14.77
N ASP A 110 -22.13 14.64 -14.75
CA ASP A 110 -23.32 14.64 -15.58
C ASP A 110 -22.92 14.67 -17.06
N GLY A 111 -23.53 13.80 -17.84
CA GLY A 111 -23.24 13.74 -19.26
C GLY A 111 -21.98 12.93 -19.61
N LYS A 112 -21.31 12.29 -18.63
CA LYS A 112 -20.00 11.67 -18.84
C LYS A 112 -20.08 10.14 -18.82
N ARG A 113 -19.62 9.51 -19.90
CA ARG A 113 -19.40 8.04 -19.96
C ARG A 113 -18.29 7.56 -19.03
N LYS A 114 -17.32 8.43 -18.74
CA LYS A 114 -16.16 8.14 -17.93
C LYS A 114 -15.99 9.21 -16.87
N VAL A 115 -15.88 8.81 -15.61
CA VAL A 115 -15.70 9.69 -14.45
C VAL A 115 -14.53 9.22 -13.59
N THR A 116 -13.97 10.13 -12.80
CA THR A 116 -12.94 9.79 -11.81
C THR A 116 -13.55 9.85 -10.42
N LEU A 117 -13.41 8.76 -9.66
CA LEU A 117 -13.70 8.69 -8.24
C LEU A 117 -12.38 8.79 -7.47
N SER A 118 -12.30 9.71 -6.52
CA SER A 118 -11.16 9.87 -5.61
C SER A 118 -11.53 9.39 -4.22
N ILE A 119 -10.65 8.56 -3.65
CA ILE A 119 -10.77 8.07 -2.28
C ILE A 119 -10.13 9.08 -1.34
N ASN A 120 -10.82 9.43 -0.26
CA ASN A 120 -10.36 10.43 0.69
C ASN A 120 -9.01 10.03 1.31
N GLU A 121 -8.16 11.04 1.56
CA GLU A 121 -6.82 10.88 2.14
C GLU A 121 -6.79 11.05 3.66
N ASP A 122 -7.90 11.46 4.27
CA ASP A 122 -8.07 11.65 5.71
C ASP A 122 -8.97 10.58 6.34
N LEU A 123 -8.90 9.38 5.78
CA LEU A 123 -9.58 8.19 6.30
C LEU A 123 -8.78 7.55 7.42
N GLY A 124 -9.43 7.32 8.55
CA GLY A 124 -8.92 6.56 9.68
C GLY A 124 -9.98 5.60 10.22
N PRO A 125 -9.61 4.73 11.18
CA PRO A 125 -10.52 3.68 11.67
C PRO A 125 -11.89 4.19 12.13
N LYS A 126 -11.93 5.38 12.73
CA LYS A 126 -13.19 6.01 13.19
C LYS A 126 -14.03 6.57 12.04
N THR A 127 -13.41 7.17 11.03
CA THR A 127 -14.14 7.81 9.91
C THR A 127 -14.63 6.78 8.90
N VAL A 128 -13.89 5.69 8.71
CA VAL A 128 -14.33 4.55 7.91
C VAL A 128 -15.39 3.74 8.66
N GLY A 129 -15.23 3.57 9.98
CA GLY A 129 -16.19 2.86 10.82
C GLY A 129 -16.35 1.39 10.37
N ASN A 130 -17.60 0.92 10.32
CA ASN A 130 -17.89 -0.47 9.91
C ASN A 130 -18.12 -0.62 8.40
N ASN A 131 -18.28 0.48 7.67
CA ASN A 131 -18.62 0.44 6.25
C ASN A 131 -17.41 0.87 5.40
N HIS A 132 -16.74 -0.13 4.86
CA HIS A 132 -15.54 0.04 4.04
C HIS A 132 -15.87 -0.03 2.55
N THR A 133 -17.12 0.20 2.14
CA THR A 133 -17.54 -0.05 0.75
C THR A 133 -18.23 1.16 0.14
N ILE A 134 -17.73 1.56 -1.04
CA ILE A 134 -18.42 2.50 -1.91
C ILE A 134 -19.29 1.70 -2.89
N LYS A 135 -20.58 2.03 -2.96
CA LYS A 135 -21.51 1.48 -3.95
C LYS A 135 -21.77 2.52 -5.02
N VAL A 136 -21.28 2.26 -6.23
CA VAL A 136 -21.42 3.17 -7.37
C VAL A 136 -22.53 2.70 -8.29
N TRP A 137 -23.39 3.65 -8.65
CA TRP A 137 -24.38 3.50 -9.69
C TRP A 137 -24.13 4.47 -10.84
N ALA A 138 -24.52 4.05 -12.03
CA ALA A 138 -24.61 4.87 -13.22
C ALA A 138 -25.89 4.50 -13.96
N TYR A 139 -26.60 5.46 -14.52
CA TYR A 139 -27.83 5.19 -15.29
C TYR A 139 -28.08 6.28 -16.33
N GLY A 140 -28.81 5.91 -17.39
CA GLY A 140 -29.36 6.87 -18.35
C GLY A 140 -30.64 7.48 -17.78
N SER A 141 -30.72 8.80 -17.69
CA SER A 141 -31.83 9.53 -17.04
C SER A 141 -33.19 9.26 -17.72
N LYS A 142 -33.21 9.05 -19.04
CA LYS A 142 -34.43 8.79 -19.82
C LYS A 142 -34.92 7.34 -19.77
N THR A 143 -34.00 6.37 -19.70
CA THR A 143 -34.36 4.94 -19.63
C THR A 143 -34.56 4.47 -18.19
N GLN A 144 -34.05 5.23 -17.21
CA GLN A 144 -33.88 4.82 -15.79
C GLN A 144 -33.22 3.45 -15.63
N GLN A 145 -32.58 2.95 -16.70
CA GLN A 145 -32.01 1.63 -16.71
C GLN A 145 -30.68 1.70 -16.00
N MET A 146 -30.56 0.89 -14.95
CA MET A 146 -29.34 0.75 -14.17
C MET A 146 -28.64 -0.56 -14.58
N PRO A 147 -27.33 -0.69 -14.33
CA PRO A 147 -26.70 -2.00 -14.20
C PRO A 147 -27.51 -2.90 -13.26
N ASP A 148 -27.42 -4.22 -13.41
CA ASP A 148 -28.17 -5.14 -12.53
C ASP A 148 -27.71 -5.08 -11.07
N LYS A 149 -26.46 -4.65 -10.84
CA LYS A 149 -25.82 -4.52 -9.53
C LYS A 149 -24.92 -3.29 -9.50
N PRO A 150 -24.78 -2.62 -8.34
CA PRO A 150 -23.81 -1.53 -8.23
C PRO A 150 -22.40 -2.10 -8.33
N LEU A 151 -21.48 -1.30 -8.88
CA LEU A 151 -20.06 -1.57 -8.66
C LEU A 151 -19.77 -1.36 -7.17
N LYS A 152 -19.09 -2.33 -6.55
CA LYS A 152 -18.65 -2.25 -5.17
C LYS A 152 -17.13 -2.09 -5.14
N LEU A 153 -16.67 -1.02 -4.48
CA LEU A 153 -15.25 -0.79 -4.22
C LEU A 153 -15.00 -0.89 -2.71
N GLU A 154 -14.09 -1.76 -2.31
CA GLU A 154 -13.63 -1.89 -0.93
C GLU A 154 -12.55 -0.84 -0.67
N VAL A 155 -12.73 0.01 0.33
CA VAL A 155 -11.77 1.04 0.71
C VAL A 155 -10.87 0.51 1.82
N CYS A 156 -9.57 0.54 1.55
CA CYS A 156 -8.55 -0.08 2.36
C CYS A 156 -7.67 1.05 2.95
N ILE A 157 -7.50 1.10 4.27
CA ILE A 157 -6.59 2.04 4.97
C ILE A 157 -5.35 1.29 5.47
N PRO A 158 -4.22 1.97 5.73
CA PRO A 158 -3.09 1.36 6.41
C PRO A 158 -3.50 0.69 7.73
N THR A 159 -2.98 -0.52 7.98
CA THR A 159 -3.37 -1.33 9.14
C THR A 159 -2.19 -1.64 10.05
N HIS A 160 -1.02 -1.92 9.45
CA HIS A 160 0.20 -2.24 10.17
C HIS A 160 1.42 -1.99 9.29
N ILE A 161 2.60 -2.12 9.89
CA ILE A 161 3.89 -1.97 9.22
C ILE A 161 4.74 -3.19 9.54
N THR A 162 5.36 -3.76 8.51
CA THR A 162 6.44 -4.75 8.67
C THR A 162 7.77 -4.11 8.29
N GLY A 163 8.89 -4.63 8.79
CA GLY A 163 10.22 -4.14 8.47
C GLY A 163 11.18 -5.25 8.08
N LYS A 164 12.13 -4.92 7.21
CA LYS A 164 13.30 -5.75 6.89
C LYS A 164 14.52 -4.87 6.72
N HIS A 165 15.72 -5.45 6.76
CA HIS A 165 16.94 -4.70 6.42
C HIS A 165 16.89 -4.29 4.95
N ARG A 166 17.17 -3.02 4.66
CA ARG A 166 17.32 -2.55 3.28
C ARG A 166 18.57 -3.19 2.67
N LYS A 167 18.49 -3.66 1.43
CA LYS A 167 19.61 -4.32 0.73
C LYS A 167 20.42 -3.32 -0.08
N LYS A 168 21.73 -3.53 -0.17
CA LYS A 168 22.59 -2.84 -1.14
C LYS A 168 22.25 -3.28 -2.57
N GLU A 169 22.41 -2.37 -3.52
CA GLU A 169 22.36 -2.71 -4.95
C GLU A 169 23.40 -3.81 -5.26
N GLY A 170 23.00 -4.81 -6.06
CA GLY A 170 23.83 -5.99 -6.33
C GLY A 170 23.73 -7.12 -5.29
N GLY A 171 22.87 -6.97 -4.29
CA GLY A 171 22.67 -7.95 -3.22
C GLY A 171 23.74 -7.84 -2.10
N GLY A 172 23.51 -8.54 -1.00
CA GLY A 172 24.46 -8.56 0.14
C GLY A 172 23.80 -8.30 1.49
N ARG A 173 24.64 -7.96 2.48
CA ARG A 173 24.23 -7.63 3.86
C ARG A 173 23.33 -6.38 3.88
N GLY A 174 22.69 -6.13 5.02
CA GLY A 174 21.91 -4.90 5.24
C GLY A 174 22.70 -3.62 4.96
N MET A 175 21.99 -2.56 4.59
CA MET A 175 22.56 -1.22 4.42
C MET A 175 22.77 -0.56 5.79
N ILE A 176 23.92 0.07 5.96
CA ILE A 176 24.20 0.97 7.09
C ILE A 176 23.60 2.36 6.83
N ALA A 177 23.59 3.24 7.82
CA ALA A 177 23.14 4.62 7.62
C ALA A 177 23.94 5.30 6.50
N ASP A 178 23.23 6.06 5.67
CA ASP A 178 23.81 6.86 4.60
C ASP A 178 24.69 7.96 5.22
N ALA A 179 25.99 7.92 4.94
CA ALA A 179 26.98 8.81 5.55
C ALA A 179 26.80 10.28 5.12
N GLU A 180 26.19 10.55 3.95
CA GLU A 180 25.90 11.91 3.50
C GLU A 180 24.72 12.50 4.28
N LYS A 181 23.68 11.70 4.50
CA LYS A 181 22.48 12.12 5.25
C LYS A 181 22.69 12.09 6.76
N PHE A 182 23.53 11.18 7.24
CA PHE A 182 23.79 10.93 8.65
C PHE A 182 25.32 10.94 8.89
N PRO A 183 25.95 12.12 8.89
CA PRO A 183 27.40 12.21 9.00
C PRO A 183 27.90 11.72 10.36
N GLY A 184 29.03 11.00 10.32
CA GLY A 184 29.78 10.57 11.50
C GLY A 184 29.19 9.37 12.25
N PHE A 185 28.21 8.65 11.70
CA PHE A 185 27.95 7.28 12.13
C PHE A 185 29.05 6.36 11.62
N PRO A 186 29.53 5.40 12.43
CA PRO A 186 30.62 4.54 12.00
C PRO A 186 30.16 3.67 10.83
N THR A 187 31.04 3.55 9.84
CA THR A 187 30.89 2.67 8.68
C THR A 187 31.67 1.37 8.88
N ASP A 188 31.67 0.50 7.86
CA ASP A 188 32.50 -0.70 7.79
C ASP A 188 33.94 -0.41 7.30
N GLU A 189 34.27 0.86 7.01
CA GLU A 189 35.57 1.25 6.51
C GLU A 189 36.64 1.25 7.61
N ALA A 190 37.90 1.03 7.22
CA ALA A 190 39.02 0.89 8.15
C ALA A 190 39.20 2.12 9.07
N GLN A 191 38.88 3.31 8.58
CA GLN A 191 38.97 4.57 9.33
C GLN A 191 37.99 4.67 10.51
N ASP A 192 36.95 3.83 10.53
CA ASP A 192 35.94 3.79 11.60
C ASP A 192 36.17 2.64 12.58
N ARG A 193 37.25 1.87 12.41
CA ARG A 193 37.70 0.91 13.44
C ARG A 193 38.04 1.65 14.73
N GLY A 194 37.61 1.08 15.84
CA GLY A 194 37.72 1.65 17.18
C GLY A 194 36.65 2.70 17.52
N LYS A 195 35.83 3.15 16.56
CA LYS A 195 34.75 4.10 16.83
C LYS A 195 33.49 3.36 17.33
N PRO A 196 32.94 3.69 18.51
CA PRO A 196 31.70 3.07 19.00
C PRO A 196 30.47 3.47 18.19
N GLY A 197 29.64 2.49 17.87
CA GLY A 197 28.34 2.72 17.24
C GLY A 197 27.94 1.59 16.30
N ALA A 198 26.64 1.59 15.97
CA ALA A 198 26.03 0.71 14.98
C ALA A 198 24.93 1.50 14.26
N SER A 199 24.65 1.14 13.01
CA SER A 199 23.52 1.71 12.25
C SER A 199 23.00 0.76 11.18
N ALA A 200 21.72 0.90 10.84
CA ALA A 200 21.10 0.20 9.72
C ALA A 200 20.00 1.04 9.08
N GLN A 201 19.79 0.85 7.77
CA GLN A 201 18.59 1.26 7.07
C GLN A 201 17.61 0.11 7.00
N LEU A 202 16.37 0.38 7.39
CA LEU A 202 15.25 -0.54 7.30
C LEU A 202 14.36 -0.11 6.14
N GLU A 203 13.88 -1.09 5.38
CA GLU A 203 12.77 -0.93 4.46
C GLU A 203 11.49 -1.36 5.19
N LEU A 204 10.53 -0.45 5.28
CA LEU A 204 9.30 -0.66 6.01
C LEU A 204 8.15 -0.70 5.02
N THR A 205 7.34 -1.76 5.06
CA THR A 205 6.18 -1.93 4.18
C THR A 205 4.91 -1.60 4.94
N ILE A 206 4.08 -0.73 4.37
CA ILE A 206 2.78 -0.32 4.91
C ILE A 206 1.69 -1.19 4.30
N HIS A 207 0.94 -1.88 5.14
CA HIS A 207 -0.05 -2.87 4.73
C HIS A 207 -1.47 -2.34 4.77
N PRO A 208 -2.39 -2.85 3.92
CA PRO A 208 -2.17 -3.97 2.99
C PRO A 208 -1.49 -3.57 1.68
N THR A 209 -0.80 -4.51 1.04
CA THR A 209 -0.07 -4.29 -0.23
C THR A 209 -0.92 -4.51 -1.49
N LYS A 210 -2.13 -5.07 -1.34
CA LYS A 210 -3.14 -5.17 -2.43
C LYS A 210 -3.67 -3.82 -2.95
N VAL A 211 -3.19 -2.70 -2.40
CA VAL A 211 -3.54 -1.32 -2.76
C VAL A 211 -2.32 -0.42 -2.82
N ASN A 212 -2.52 0.84 -3.21
CA ASN A 212 -1.46 1.84 -3.28
C ASN A 212 -1.71 2.99 -2.29
N PHE A 213 -0.69 3.36 -1.51
CA PHE A 213 -0.73 4.43 -0.52
C PHE A 213 0.18 5.62 -0.86
N GLN A 214 0.62 5.77 -2.11
CA GLN A 214 1.54 6.84 -2.48
C GLN A 214 0.98 8.26 -2.34
N ASN A 215 -0.33 8.40 -2.21
CA ASN A 215 -0.99 9.70 -2.09
C ASN A 215 -1.32 10.07 -0.63
N ILE A 216 -0.67 9.40 0.33
CA ILE A 216 -0.68 9.74 1.76
C ILE A 216 0.76 9.76 2.27
N HIS A 217 0.93 10.21 3.51
CA HIS A 217 2.24 10.28 4.15
C HIS A 217 2.25 9.50 5.47
N VAL A 218 3.46 9.19 5.95
CA VAL A 218 3.65 8.69 7.32
C VAL A 218 4.73 9.50 8.03
N ILE A 219 4.60 9.67 9.33
CA ILE A 219 5.58 10.35 10.18
C ILE A 219 5.80 9.57 11.47
N GLU A 220 7.04 9.51 11.92
CA GLU A 220 7.41 8.96 13.23
C GLU A 220 7.40 10.05 14.30
N LYS A 221 6.91 9.72 15.49
CA LYS A 221 6.87 10.62 16.65
C LYS A 221 7.35 9.90 17.91
N ASP A 222 7.98 10.66 18.79
CA ASP A 222 8.37 10.18 20.13
C ASP A 222 7.10 9.87 20.93
N ALA A 223 7.09 8.71 21.57
CA ALA A 223 5.99 8.25 22.41
C ALA A 223 6.45 7.95 23.84
N ASP A 224 7.71 8.19 24.17
CA ASP A 224 8.20 8.07 25.53
C ASP A 224 7.60 9.16 26.43
N ALA A 225 7.40 8.82 27.70
CA ALA A 225 6.95 9.79 28.69
C ALA A 225 7.96 10.94 28.83
N SER A 226 7.46 12.15 29.11
CA SER A 226 8.31 13.33 29.25
C SER A 226 9.29 13.23 30.42
N ASP A 227 8.96 12.44 31.45
CA ASP A 227 9.74 12.18 32.65
C ASP A 227 10.59 10.90 32.59
N LYS A 228 10.57 10.16 31.46
CA LYS A 228 11.37 8.94 31.30
C LYS A 228 12.86 9.26 31.44
N THR A 229 13.50 8.59 32.40
CA THR A 229 14.94 8.67 32.61
C THR A 229 15.69 7.68 31.73
N PHE A 230 16.78 8.13 31.10
CA PHE A 230 17.64 7.29 30.28
C PHE A 230 18.98 7.05 30.97
N PRO A 231 19.64 5.91 30.71
CA PRO A 231 20.99 5.68 31.20
C PRO A 231 21.98 6.65 30.50
N PRO A 232 23.20 6.84 31.03
CA PRO A 232 24.16 7.83 30.52
C PRO A 232 24.48 7.77 29.02
N LEU A 233 24.47 6.58 28.41
CA LEU A 233 24.69 6.41 26.97
C LEU A 233 23.41 6.44 26.13
N GLY A 234 22.26 6.38 26.78
CA GLY A 234 20.96 6.62 26.18
C GLY A 234 20.65 8.10 26.05
N GLY A 235 19.49 8.39 25.49
CA GLY A 235 18.99 9.75 25.35
C GLY A 235 17.56 9.74 24.84
N ARG A 236 16.89 10.90 24.91
CA ARG A 236 15.54 11.04 24.37
C ARG A 236 15.54 10.80 22.86
N HIS A 237 14.53 10.08 22.38
CA HIS A 237 14.29 9.90 20.97
C HIS A 237 14.06 11.25 20.28
N ARG A 238 14.68 11.45 19.11
CA ARG A 238 14.51 12.63 18.27
C ARG A 238 14.15 12.18 16.85
N PRO A 239 12.88 11.83 16.60
CA PRO A 239 12.45 11.47 15.26
C PRO A 239 12.60 12.66 14.32
N GLY A 240 12.72 12.39 13.02
CA GLY A 240 12.76 13.44 12.01
C GLY A 240 11.48 14.28 12.02
N GLU A 241 11.61 15.58 11.78
CA GLU A 241 10.48 16.52 11.76
C GLU A 241 9.65 16.43 10.46
N THR A 242 10.21 15.78 9.44
CA THR A 242 9.59 15.63 8.12
C THR A 242 8.92 14.28 7.95
N TRP A 243 7.78 14.28 7.29
CA TRP A 243 7.10 13.08 6.82
C TRP A 243 7.95 12.29 5.82
N SER A 244 7.65 11.00 5.69
CA SER A 244 8.22 10.11 4.69
C SER A 244 7.26 9.93 3.52
N GLN A 245 7.78 10.10 2.31
CA GLN A 245 7.05 9.77 1.09
C GLN A 245 6.98 8.25 0.94
N ILE A 246 5.78 7.74 0.64
CA ILE A 246 5.55 6.33 0.37
C ILE A 246 5.85 6.03 -1.10
N ASP A 247 6.67 5.01 -1.35
CA ASP A 247 7.02 4.56 -2.70
C ASP A 247 5.89 3.70 -3.34
N PRO A 248 6.01 3.31 -4.63
CA PRO A 248 4.98 2.50 -5.28
C PRO A 248 4.72 1.12 -4.65
N GLY A 249 5.70 0.55 -3.93
CA GLY A 249 5.58 -0.72 -3.19
C GLY A 249 5.01 -0.54 -1.78
N ASN A 250 4.41 0.62 -1.47
CA ASN A 250 3.98 1.02 -0.13
C ASN A 250 5.11 1.03 0.91
N ARG A 251 6.35 1.36 0.50
CA ARG A 251 7.50 1.34 1.40
C ARG A 251 7.99 2.73 1.78
N VAL A 252 8.60 2.80 2.95
CA VAL A 252 9.37 3.95 3.45
C VAL A 252 10.69 3.47 4.05
N ILE A 253 11.71 4.33 4.04
CA ILE A 253 13.02 4.03 4.63
C ILE A 253 13.10 4.61 6.03
N ASP A 254 13.50 3.78 6.99
CA ASP A 254 13.82 4.17 8.35
C ASP A 254 15.31 3.93 8.63
N THR A 255 15.90 4.73 9.51
CA THR A 255 17.31 4.61 9.88
C THR A 255 17.42 4.47 11.38
N ILE A 256 17.87 3.30 11.83
CA ILE A 256 18.18 3.04 13.23
C ILE A 256 19.68 3.24 13.44
N ALA A 257 20.06 4.02 14.44
CA ALA A 257 21.46 4.33 14.66
C ALA A 257 21.76 4.75 16.10
N TRP A 258 22.97 4.43 16.54
CA TRP A 258 23.54 4.90 17.80
C TRP A 258 25.04 5.13 17.60
N LYS A 259 25.54 6.27 18.11
CA LYS A 259 26.96 6.61 18.09
C LYS A 259 27.34 7.39 19.34
N LYS A 260 28.57 7.18 19.80
CA LYS A 260 29.23 7.94 20.86
C LYS A 260 30.73 7.94 20.62
N THR A 261 31.42 8.96 21.12
CA THR A 261 32.89 8.92 21.20
C THR A 261 33.33 7.90 22.24
N MET A 262 34.54 7.38 22.12
CA MET A 262 35.09 6.45 23.12
C MET A 262 35.18 7.09 24.52
N ASN A 263 35.41 8.40 24.60
CA ASN A 263 35.43 9.13 25.88
C ASN A 263 34.04 9.19 26.53
N GLU A 264 32.98 9.44 25.75
CA GLU A 264 31.61 9.37 26.26
C GLU A 264 31.27 7.96 26.74
N VAL A 265 31.68 6.91 26.02
CA VAL A 265 31.49 5.51 26.48
C VAL A 265 32.24 5.28 27.80
N LYS A 266 33.48 5.73 27.94
CA LYS A 266 34.24 5.62 29.20
C LYS A 266 33.61 6.38 30.36
N ALA A 267 32.95 7.49 30.09
CA ALA A 267 32.19 8.23 31.11
C ALA A 267 30.88 7.52 31.47
N GLY A 268 30.21 6.90 30.50
CA GLY A 268 28.91 6.26 30.69
C GLY A 268 28.96 4.84 31.25
N LEU A 269 29.89 4.00 30.77
CA LEU A 269 30.06 2.61 31.24
C LEU A 269 31.18 2.52 32.27
N SER A 270 30.80 2.19 33.51
CA SER A 270 31.73 1.88 34.59
C SER A 270 32.12 0.41 34.58
N PRO A 271 33.20 0.01 35.29
CA PRO A 271 33.53 -1.39 35.50
C PRO A 271 32.40 -2.19 36.20
N ASP A 272 31.66 -1.54 37.10
CA ASP A 272 30.58 -2.16 37.88
C ASP A 272 29.23 -2.20 37.12
N ALA A 273 29.10 -1.39 36.07
CA ALA A 273 27.98 -1.39 35.14
C ALA A 273 28.51 -1.42 33.68
N PRO A 274 29.10 -2.55 33.24
CA PRO A 274 29.78 -2.64 31.95
C PRO A 274 28.82 -2.76 30.76
N GLU A 275 27.50 -2.77 31.00
CA GLU A 275 26.43 -2.86 30.02
C GLU A 275 25.31 -1.87 30.36
N GLN A 276 24.74 -1.22 29.33
CA GLN A 276 23.53 -0.42 29.42
C GLN A 276 22.52 -0.85 28.38
N LYS A 277 21.24 -0.78 28.75
CA LYS A 277 20.10 -1.01 27.87
C LYS A 277 19.10 0.12 28.03
N TRP A 278 18.45 0.48 26.94
CA TRP A 278 17.31 1.38 26.96
C TRP A 278 16.47 1.16 25.70
N ASP A 279 15.25 1.67 25.74
CA ASP A 279 14.29 1.57 24.65
C ASP A 279 13.74 2.95 24.30
N TRP A 280 13.34 3.12 23.06
CA TRP A 280 12.43 4.17 22.62
C TRP A 280 11.08 3.58 22.25
N ALA A 281 9.99 4.19 22.72
CA ALA A 281 8.68 3.97 22.16
C ALA A 281 8.49 4.91 20.95
N CYS A 282 8.36 4.33 19.76
CA CYS A 282 8.18 5.06 18.51
C CYS A 282 6.75 4.88 18.00
N LYS A 283 6.00 5.99 17.82
CA LYS A 283 4.69 5.95 17.17
C LYS A 283 4.82 6.35 15.71
N ARG A 284 4.12 5.66 14.80
CA ARG A 284 3.89 6.21 13.46
C ARG A 284 2.46 6.62 13.26
N TYR A 285 2.30 7.76 12.61
CA TYR A 285 1.02 8.33 12.22
C TYR A 285 0.90 8.31 10.71
N VAL A 286 -0.30 8.02 10.23
CA VAL A 286 -0.71 8.36 8.87
C VAL A 286 -1.04 9.85 8.84
N GLN A 287 -0.53 10.54 7.82
CA GLN A 287 -0.83 11.94 7.54
C GLN A 287 -1.49 12.08 6.17
N SER A 288 -2.41 13.03 6.09
CA SER A 288 -2.98 13.50 4.82
C SER A 288 -1.91 14.25 4.00
N ILE A 289 -2.19 14.61 2.73
CA ILE A 289 -1.23 15.37 1.91
C ILE A 289 -0.99 16.78 2.45
N LEU A 290 -1.97 17.29 3.21
CA LEU A 290 -1.87 18.54 3.99
C LEU A 290 -1.10 18.40 5.33
N HIS A 291 -0.41 17.29 5.56
CA HIS A 291 0.42 17.02 6.75
C HIS A 291 -0.34 17.05 8.08
N ARG A 292 -1.64 16.75 8.05
CA ARG A 292 -2.45 16.57 9.27
C ARG A 292 -2.40 15.12 9.71
N ASP A 293 -2.11 14.87 10.98
CA ASP A 293 -2.23 13.53 11.57
C ASP A 293 -3.68 13.03 11.47
N VAL A 294 -3.89 11.91 10.78
CA VAL A 294 -5.20 11.29 10.61
C VAL A 294 -5.45 10.29 11.74
N TYR A 295 -4.51 9.35 11.93
CA TYR A 295 -4.53 8.37 13.03
C TYR A 295 -3.16 7.75 13.28
N MET A 296 -3.00 7.13 14.45
CA MET A 296 -1.81 6.35 14.82
C MET A 296 -1.90 4.96 14.21
N LEU A 297 -0.94 4.62 13.36
CA LEU A 297 -0.87 3.36 12.63
C LEU A 297 -0.26 2.24 13.48
N ASN A 298 0.88 2.51 14.11
CA ASN A 298 1.49 1.56 15.02
C ASN A 298 2.35 2.24 16.09
N THR A 299 2.66 1.47 17.13
CA THR A 299 3.71 1.79 18.10
C THR A 299 4.72 0.65 18.06
N VAL A 300 6.00 0.98 17.92
CA VAL A 300 7.10 0.01 17.87
C VAL A 300 8.21 0.43 18.81
N THR A 301 8.77 -0.55 19.51
CA THR A 301 9.93 -0.34 20.36
C THR A 301 11.21 -0.40 19.53
N GLN A 302 12.06 0.61 19.68
CA GLN A 302 13.45 0.56 19.25
C GLN A 302 14.34 0.34 20.47
N SER A 303 14.99 -0.82 20.53
CA SER A 303 15.81 -1.22 21.68
C SER A 303 17.29 -1.04 21.40
N PHE A 304 18.02 -0.71 22.44
CA PHE A 304 19.46 -0.50 22.41
C PHE A 304 20.14 -1.29 23.50
N LYS A 305 21.31 -1.84 23.18
CA LYS A 305 22.24 -2.41 24.17
C LYS A 305 23.64 -1.96 23.79
N VAL A 306 24.42 -1.58 24.79
CA VAL A 306 25.83 -1.21 24.62
C VAL A 306 26.62 -1.79 25.77
N ARG A 307 27.74 -2.47 25.47
CA ARG A 307 28.63 -3.00 26.50
C ARG A 307 30.09 -2.97 26.07
N TRP A 308 31.00 -3.01 27.03
CA TRP A 308 32.41 -3.28 26.74
C TRP A 308 32.57 -4.69 26.15
N THR A 309 33.32 -4.83 25.07
CA THR A 309 33.73 -6.16 24.57
C THR A 309 34.58 -6.86 25.62
N ASP A 310 35.49 -6.11 26.26
CA ASP A 310 36.21 -6.52 27.47
C ASP A 310 36.21 -5.36 28.49
N PRO A 311 35.48 -5.50 29.61
CA PRO A 311 35.40 -4.49 30.66
C PRO A 311 36.74 -4.12 31.31
N ARG A 312 37.76 -4.99 31.23
CA ARG A 312 39.07 -4.75 31.86
C ARG A 312 39.90 -3.78 31.04
N THR A 313 39.94 -3.98 29.73
CA THR A 313 40.74 -3.15 28.83
C THR A 313 40.03 -1.87 28.40
N ARG A 314 38.69 -1.88 28.34
CA ARG A 314 37.86 -0.70 27.96
C ARG A 314 38.32 -0.05 26.63
N LYS A 315 38.74 -0.91 25.69
CA LYS A 315 39.26 -0.51 24.36
C LYS A 315 38.22 -0.62 23.26
N ALA A 316 37.22 -1.47 23.42
CA ALA A 316 36.25 -1.80 22.38
C ALA A 316 34.86 -1.98 22.97
N VAL A 317 33.86 -1.60 22.18
CA VAL A 317 32.46 -1.58 22.54
C VAL A 317 31.69 -2.39 21.53
N HIS A 318 30.75 -3.18 22.03
CA HIS A 318 29.76 -3.84 21.21
C HIS A 318 28.43 -3.09 21.40
N ALA A 319 27.85 -2.64 20.29
CA ALA A 319 26.55 -1.97 20.25
C ALA A 319 25.52 -2.81 19.48
N TRP A 320 24.29 -2.85 19.97
CA TRP A 320 23.14 -3.50 19.35
C TRP A 320 21.98 -2.52 19.27
N ILE A 321 21.25 -2.58 18.17
CA ILE A 321 20.02 -1.83 17.94
C ILE A 321 19.01 -2.77 17.30
N SER A 322 17.77 -2.79 17.79
CA SER A 322 16.69 -3.58 17.20
C SER A 322 15.40 -2.79 17.05
N LYS A 323 14.68 -3.00 15.95
CA LYS A 323 13.37 -2.40 15.62
C LYS A 323 12.72 -3.22 14.52
N PHE A 324 11.40 -3.42 14.54
CA PHE A 324 10.66 -4.19 13.51
C PHE A 324 11.25 -5.59 13.24
N GLU A 325 11.60 -6.35 14.28
CA GLU A 325 12.26 -7.67 14.17
C GLU A 325 13.66 -7.66 13.52
N CYS A 326 14.10 -6.51 13.01
CA CYS A 326 15.46 -6.28 12.55
C CYS A 326 16.37 -5.94 13.73
N GLN A 327 17.55 -6.52 13.75
CA GLN A 327 18.64 -6.16 14.65
C GLN A 327 19.92 -5.92 13.84
N VAL A 328 20.66 -4.87 14.22
CA VAL A 328 22.02 -4.61 13.78
C VAL A 328 22.94 -4.56 14.98
N GLU A 329 24.13 -5.13 14.83
CA GLU A 329 25.17 -5.08 15.84
C GLU A 329 26.53 -4.74 15.24
N ARG A 330 27.39 -4.13 16.03
CA ARG A 330 28.78 -3.83 15.63
C ARG A 330 29.70 -3.86 16.84
N ASP A 331 30.76 -4.63 16.71
CA ASP A 331 31.93 -4.57 17.59
C ASP A 331 32.90 -3.52 17.03
N SER A 332 33.25 -2.51 17.82
CA SER A 332 34.09 -1.41 17.35
C SER A 332 35.52 -1.86 16.98
N GLN A 333 36.04 -2.94 17.58
CA GLN A 333 37.37 -3.47 17.25
C GLN A 333 37.37 -4.20 15.91
N GLN A 334 36.34 -5.01 15.65
CA GLN A 334 36.17 -5.69 14.36
C GLN A 334 35.83 -4.69 13.24
N GLY A 335 35.01 -3.69 13.58
CA GLY A 335 34.66 -2.57 12.71
C GLY A 335 33.56 -2.87 11.70
N THR A 336 33.00 -4.08 11.65
CA THR A 336 31.97 -4.48 10.68
C THR A 336 30.60 -4.65 11.34
N HIS A 337 29.55 -4.20 10.64
CA HIS A 337 28.18 -4.47 11.04
C HIS A 337 27.75 -5.91 10.72
N ALA A 338 26.98 -6.48 11.64
CA ALA A 338 26.24 -7.72 11.47
C ALA A 338 24.74 -7.45 11.58
N PHE A 339 23.95 -8.13 10.74
CA PHE A 339 22.52 -7.91 10.60
C PHE A 339 21.78 -9.21 10.87
N SER A 340 20.65 -9.11 11.57
CA SER A 340 19.75 -10.22 11.87
C SER A 340 18.28 -9.79 11.72
N PRO A 341 17.36 -10.67 11.29
CA PRO A 341 17.65 -12.00 10.76
C PRO A 341 18.55 -11.92 9.51
N GLN A 342 19.38 -12.95 9.32
CA GLN A 342 20.02 -13.14 8.02
C GLN A 342 18.93 -13.67 7.10
N ASP A 343 18.65 -12.99 6.00
CA ASP A 343 17.75 -13.55 5.00
C ASP A 343 18.27 -14.94 4.60
N ASN A 344 17.47 -15.98 4.84
CA ASN A 344 17.76 -17.31 4.32
C ASN A 344 17.88 -17.17 2.80
N LYS A 345 19.06 -17.50 2.28
CA LYS A 345 19.37 -17.45 0.85
C LYS A 345 18.44 -18.32 0.02
#